data_AF-W2JC52-F1
#
_entry.id   AF-W2JC52-F1
#
_cell.length_a   1.000
_cell.length_b   1.000
_cell.length_c   1.000
_cell.angle_alpha   90.00
_cell.angle_beta   90.00
_cell.angle_gamma   90.00
#
_symmetry.space_group_name_H-M   'P 1'
#
loop_
_entity.id
_entity.type
_entity.pdbx_description
1 polymer ?
#
loop_
_entity_poly.entity_id
_entity_poly.type
_entity_poly.pdbx_seq_one_letter_code
_entity_poly.pdbx_strand_id
1 'polypeptide(L)'
;MSSVTSTVRRSARAEAKKTPSNAVADRLKATEEALRAAQATIARQEKREQELRRLVVSHGIAQEATEANPAVEAKVGALKTVHEQKVRALMRSINQLQEQLQGLKAQEKEHRRSALIQDLRTQQREQELLIDVLKQTLQEKVSEFQDSRALVNDFVLKKTAGGPMRFRPKTREELENELQTLGQNFQRTVEKLKQDSQRNAAPKEEKPYENDQEEDDDEKTEEKDTNNPTADAALYEELEQLRAQVASKSVTIHAQAEEMTEVYTELDKLRVVEDQIVRKKHKIALLREQLERQQADNVELVQEKEELAEKYLQLQEETQFLRDITMEDAGAKDEERLQQLELIQTLRSRELELQDELERQQKKWATDRDTVHQRLRLLEKEKKIAEEEVERGATELASLQRKHDVLQQEAQALRIAVQDEQDQKLLLSSKIEELDTKVLQLEALSQEERENSARATAEKVAALEKCVEEKTMAVKKADRQLNAAKLLARQAKKEKENLSLRVSKLEADLAGRTISS
;
A
#
# COMPACT_ATOMS: atom_id res chain seq x y z
N MET A 1 62.57 -17.02 55.13
CA MET A 1 62.57 -15.56 54.89
C MET A 1 61.67 -15.30 53.69
N SER A 2 60.60 -14.53 53.85
CA SER A 2 59.55 -14.40 52.82
C SER A 2 59.37 -12.94 52.42
N SER A 3 59.62 -12.59 51.16
CA SER A 3 59.41 -11.25 50.60
C SER A 3 58.21 -11.24 49.65
N VAL A 4 57.02 -11.00 50.21
CA VAL A 4 55.79 -10.88 49.41
C VAL A 4 55.69 -9.48 48.80
N THR A 5 56.07 -9.33 47.53
CA THR A 5 55.84 -8.11 46.76
C THR A 5 54.44 -8.11 46.16
N SER A 6 53.53 -7.31 46.73
CA SER A 6 52.12 -7.25 46.33
C SER A 6 51.91 -6.42 45.05
N THR A 7 52.03 -7.05 43.88
CA THR A 7 51.70 -6.39 42.60
C THR A 7 50.18 -6.22 42.46
N VAL A 8 49.71 -4.99 42.70
CA VAL A 8 48.27 -4.64 42.67
C VAL A 8 47.68 -4.87 41.28
N ARG A 9 46.69 -5.78 41.19
CA ARG A 9 45.87 -5.96 39.98
C ARG A 9 45.00 -4.73 39.71
N ARG A 10 45.52 -3.74 38.99
CA ARG A 10 44.65 -2.75 38.31
C ARG A 10 43.93 -3.44 37.17
N SER A 11 42.61 -3.65 37.35
CA SER A 11 41.72 -4.02 36.25
C SER A 11 41.70 -2.87 35.25
N ALA A 12 42.44 -3.01 34.14
CA ALA A 12 42.37 -2.11 33.01
C ALA A 12 41.03 -2.34 32.30
N ARG A 13 39.99 -1.65 32.77
CA ARG A 13 38.68 -1.60 32.11
C ARG A 13 38.91 -1.17 30.67
N ALA A 14 38.65 -2.08 29.72
CA ALA A 14 38.82 -1.81 28.31
C ALA A 14 37.76 -0.80 27.84
N GLU A 15 38.07 0.49 27.96
CA GLU A 15 37.34 1.54 27.25
C GLU A 15 37.56 1.32 25.76
N ALA A 16 36.57 0.71 25.12
CA ALA A 16 36.58 0.47 23.69
C ALA A 16 36.70 1.83 22.98
N LYS A 17 37.89 2.10 22.41
CA LYS A 17 38.16 3.31 21.62
C LYS A 17 37.07 3.44 20.56
N LYS A 18 36.15 4.39 20.73
CA LYS A 18 35.13 4.68 19.71
C LYS A 18 35.86 5.07 18.43
N THR A 19 35.81 4.18 17.44
CA THR A 19 36.30 4.48 16.10
C THR A 19 35.51 5.65 15.52
N PRO A 20 36.09 6.47 14.62
CA PRO A 20 35.40 7.64 14.07
C PRO A 20 34.07 7.26 13.38
N SER A 21 34.01 6.07 12.76
CA SER A 21 32.77 5.49 12.21
C SER A 21 31.63 5.43 13.23
N ASN A 22 31.89 4.90 14.44
CA ASN A 22 30.88 4.83 15.50
C ASN A 22 30.44 6.23 15.97
N ALA A 23 31.34 7.20 16.00
CA ALA A 23 31.00 8.57 16.38
C ALA A 23 30.13 9.29 15.33
N VAL A 24 30.27 8.97 14.04
CA VAL A 24 29.38 9.46 12.97
C VAL A 24 28.02 8.77 13.02
N ALA A 25 27.98 7.44 13.20
CA ALA A 25 26.74 6.69 13.34
C ALA A 25 25.92 7.11 14.58
N ASP A 26 26.57 7.38 15.72
CA ASP A 26 25.91 7.92 16.93
C ASP A 26 25.30 9.31 16.66
N ARG A 27 26.01 10.20 15.96
CA ARG A 27 25.51 11.53 15.58
C ARG A 27 24.34 11.46 14.61
N LEU A 28 24.40 10.55 13.65
CA LEU A 28 23.35 10.33 12.65
C LEU A 28 22.05 9.84 13.31
N LYS A 29 22.14 8.91 14.28
CA LYS A 29 20.96 8.50 15.07
C LYS A 29 20.37 9.67 15.86
N ALA A 30 21.21 10.45 16.55
CA ALA A 30 20.76 11.61 17.31
C ALA A 30 20.05 12.67 16.44
N THR A 31 20.52 12.91 15.22
CA THR A 31 19.86 13.84 14.29
C THR A 31 18.59 13.26 13.66
N GLU A 32 18.51 11.95 13.41
CA GLU A 32 17.24 11.30 13.01
C GLU A 32 16.18 11.35 14.11
N GLU A 33 16.58 11.12 15.36
CA GLU A 33 15.68 11.20 16.53
C GLU A 33 15.20 12.64 16.75
N ALA A 34 16.08 13.63 16.62
CA ALA A 34 15.71 15.05 16.67
C ALA A 34 14.73 15.44 15.54
N LEU A 35 14.94 14.96 14.31
CA LEU A 35 14.03 15.21 13.19
C LEU A 35 12.66 14.56 13.41
N ARG A 36 12.61 13.29 13.86
CA ARG A 36 11.34 12.63 14.23
C ARG A 36 10.62 13.37 15.35
N ALA A 37 11.33 13.85 16.37
CA ALA A 37 10.74 14.62 17.46
C ALA A 37 10.12 15.94 16.97
N ALA A 38 10.82 16.69 16.10
CA ALA A 38 10.33 17.93 15.50
C ALA A 38 9.06 17.68 14.64
N GLN A 39 9.09 16.66 13.78
CA GLN A 39 7.93 16.25 12.97
C GLN A 39 6.74 15.84 13.84
N ALA A 40 6.97 15.06 14.90
CA ALA A 40 5.93 14.65 15.85
C ALA A 40 5.33 15.83 16.63
N THR A 41 6.11 16.87 16.94
CA THR A 41 5.56 18.11 17.52
C THR A 41 4.69 18.90 16.55
N ILE A 42 5.03 18.94 15.25
CA ILE A 42 4.21 19.60 14.23
C ILE A 42 2.89 18.85 14.05
N ALA A 43 2.92 17.53 13.84
CA ALA A 43 1.70 16.73 13.68
C ALA A 43 0.74 16.83 14.90
N ARG A 44 1.28 17.00 16.12
CA ARG A 44 0.49 17.28 17.33
C ARG A 44 -0.11 18.70 17.33
N GLN A 45 0.60 19.70 16.82
CA GLN A 45 0.07 21.07 16.68
C GLN A 45 -0.98 21.16 15.58
N GLU A 46 -0.76 20.54 14.42
CA GLU A 46 -1.73 20.45 13.32
C GLU A 46 -3.01 19.74 13.76
N LYS A 47 -2.90 18.60 14.44
CA LYS A 47 -4.07 17.91 15.00
C LYS A 47 -4.83 18.78 16.01
N ARG A 48 -4.10 19.49 16.90
CA ARG A 48 -4.72 20.42 17.86
C ARG A 48 -5.38 21.62 17.17
N GLU A 49 -4.83 22.11 16.06
CA GLU A 49 -5.51 23.11 15.22
C GLU A 49 -6.74 22.54 14.52
N GLN A 50 -6.71 21.31 14.01
CA GLN A 50 -7.89 20.67 13.43
C GLN A 50 -9.00 20.47 14.47
N GLU A 51 -8.64 20.10 15.71
CA GLU A 51 -9.56 20.01 16.84
C GLU A 51 -10.13 21.39 17.23
N LEU A 52 -9.30 22.43 17.30
CA LEU A 52 -9.77 23.81 17.55
C LEU A 52 -10.66 24.34 16.41
N ARG A 53 -10.31 24.10 15.15
CA ARG A 53 -11.14 24.45 13.98
C ARG A 53 -12.47 23.70 14.00
N ARG A 54 -12.49 22.42 14.37
CA ARG A 54 -13.72 21.65 14.60
C ARG A 54 -14.56 22.22 15.73
N LEU A 55 -13.95 22.62 16.85
CA LEU A 55 -14.66 23.24 17.98
C LEU A 55 -15.28 24.59 17.61
N VAL A 56 -14.57 25.45 16.88
CA VAL A 56 -15.11 26.73 16.38
C VAL A 56 -16.32 26.51 15.47
N VAL A 57 -16.24 25.53 14.56
CA VAL A 57 -17.37 25.15 13.69
C VAL A 57 -18.53 24.53 14.49
N SER A 58 -18.26 23.67 15.48
CA SER A 58 -19.31 23.02 16.28
C SER A 58 -20.01 23.94 17.29
N HIS A 59 -19.36 25.05 17.69
CA HIS A 59 -19.95 26.07 18.57
C HIS A 59 -20.68 27.18 17.79
N GLY A 60 -20.80 27.07 16.46
CA GLY A 60 -21.59 28.00 15.64
C GLY A 60 -20.99 29.41 15.50
N ILE A 61 -19.76 29.66 15.96
CA ILE A 61 -19.11 30.99 16.00
C ILE A 61 -18.57 31.40 14.61
N ALA A 62 -19.38 31.20 13.57
CA ALA A 62 -19.10 31.52 12.17
C ALA A 62 -20.04 32.62 11.63
N GLN A 63 -21.11 32.97 12.36
CA GLN A 63 -22.06 34.05 12.08
C GLN A 63 -22.51 34.68 13.41
N GLU A 64 -22.99 35.93 13.36
CA GLU A 64 -23.50 36.72 14.51
C GLU A 64 -22.46 37.10 15.59
N ALA A 65 -21.47 37.90 15.20
CA ALA A 65 -20.63 38.69 16.13
C ALA A 65 -20.18 40.02 15.49
N THR A 66 -21.13 40.83 15.02
CA THR A 66 -20.88 42.08 14.23
C THR A 66 -20.35 43.26 15.06
N GLU A 67 -19.84 43.00 16.28
CA GLU A 67 -19.18 43.97 17.17
C GLU A 67 -17.79 43.47 17.60
N ALA A 68 -16.98 43.06 16.63
CA ALA A 68 -15.59 42.67 16.86
C ALA A 68 -14.77 43.90 17.32
N ASN A 69 -14.62 44.07 18.63
CA ASN A 69 -13.80 45.12 19.23
C ASN A 69 -12.39 45.14 18.59
N PRO A 70 -11.94 46.24 17.97
CA PRO A 70 -10.75 46.24 17.11
C PRO A 70 -9.45 45.90 17.86
N ALA A 71 -9.42 46.06 19.18
CA ALA A 71 -8.31 45.61 20.02
C ALA A 71 -8.18 44.07 20.09
N VAL A 72 -9.24 43.32 19.77
CA VAL A 72 -9.25 41.85 19.68
C VAL A 72 -8.78 41.40 18.31
N GLU A 73 -9.27 42.00 17.22
CA GLU A 73 -8.78 41.69 15.86
C GLU A 73 -7.29 41.99 15.72
N ALA A 74 -6.82 43.14 16.23
CA ALA A 74 -5.40 43.48 16.25
C ALA A 74 -4.55 42.43 17.01
N LYS A 75 -5.07 41.90 18.13
CA LYS A 75 -4.42 40.81 18.88
C LYS A 75 -4.42 39.49 18.10
N VAL A 76 -5.50 39.14 17.39
CA VAL A 76 -5.56 37.95 16.53
C VAL A 76 -4.59 38.07 15.34
N GLY A 77 -4.48 39.25 14.72
CA GLY A 77 -3.50 39.55 13.67
C GLY A 77 -2.06 39.44 14.17
N ALA A 78 -1.76 39.98 15.35
CA ALA A 78 -0.46 39.82 16.01
C ALA A 78 -0.16 38.35 16.35
N LEU A 79 -1.15 37.57 16.79
CA LEU A 79 -0.98 36.15 17.09
C LEU A 79 -0.69 35.33 15.81
N LYS A 80 -1.39 35.63 14.70
CA LYS A 80 -1.16 35.01 13.39
C LYS A 80 0.24 35.31 12.84
N THR A 81 0.68 36.57 12.87
CA THR A 81 2.02 36.92 12.38
C THR A 81 3.14 36.31 13.23
N VAL A 82 2.98 36.23 14.55
CA VAL A 82 3.92 35.49 15.43
C VAL A 82 3.89 33.98 15.18
N HIS A 83 2.73 33.39 14.89
CA HIS A 83 2.62 31.98 14.50
C HIS A 83 3.34 31.73 13.17
N GLU A 84 3.08 32.52 12.13
CA GLU A 84 3.75 32.40 10.83
C GLU A 84 5.27 32.55 10.95
N GLN A 85 5.76 33.50 11.75
CA GLN A 85 7.19 33.64 12.01
C GLN A 85 7.79 32.39 12.66
N LYS A 86 7.07 31.76 13.59
CA LYS A 86 7.47 30.47 14.22
C LYS A 86 7.46 29.32 13.21
N VAL A 87 6.43 29.21 12.36
CA VAL A 87 6.38 28.20 11.29
C VAL A 87 7.55 28.38 10.31
N ARG A 88 7.79 29.62 9.83
CA ARG A 88 8.94 29.94 8.94
C ARG A 88 10.30 29.75 9.62
N ALA A 89 10.38 29.78 10.95
CA ALA A 89 11.61 29.44 11.70
C ALA A 89 11.78 27.92 11.83
N LEU A 90 10.70 27.19 12.17
CA LEU A 90 10.70 25.72 12.27
C LEU A 90 11.02 25.06 10.92
N MET A 91 10.43 25.52 9.81
CA MET A 91 10.74 25.00 8.47
C MET A 91 12.23 25.18 8.12
N ARG A 92 12.83 26.35 8.43
CA ARG A 92 14.27 26.58 8.22
C ARG A 92 15.13 25.64 9.09
N SER A 93 14.75 25.42 10.34
CA SER A 93 15.43 24.47 11.23
C SER A 93 15.31 23.02 10.74
N ILE A 94 14.15 22.62 10.22
CA ILE A 94 13.93 21.28 9.64
C ILE A 94 14.77 21.09 8.38
N ASN A 95 14.81 22.05 7.47
CA ASN A 95 15.65 21.97 6.27
C ASN A 95 17.14 21.86 6.65
N GLN A 96 17.60 22.67 7.62
CA GLN A 96 18.98 22.60 8.11
C GLN A 96 19.31 21.24 8.76
N LEU A 97 18.37 20.63 9.50
CA LEU A 97 18.53 19.28 10.05
C LEU A 97 18.52 18.20 8.95
N GLN A 98 17.75 18.39 7.88
CA GLN A 98 17.74 17.48 6.72
C GLN A 98 19.05 17.55 5.94
N GLU A 99 19.59 18.75 5.70
CA GLU A 99 20.93 18.96 5.10
C GLU A 99 22.03 18.30 5.94
N GLN A 100 22.02 18.50 7.27
CA GLN A 100 22.95 17.84 8.19
C GLN A 100 22.82 16.31 8.16
N LEU A 101 21.60 15.77 8.07
CA LEU A 101 21.35 14.34 7.93
C LEU A 101 21.85 13.77 6.59
N GLN A 102 21.70 14.51 5.49
CA GLN A 102 22.25 14.12 4.19
C GLN A 102 23.78 14.12 4.21
N GLY A 103 24.40 15.15 4.80
CA GLY A 103 25.85 15.24 4.99
C GLY A 103 26.42 14.11 5.84
N LEU A 104 25.80 13.81 6.98
CA LEU A 104 26.19 12.67 7.84
C LEU A 104 26.01 11.32 7.13
N LYS A 105 24.96 11.15 6.31
CA LYS A 105 24.75 9.94 5.50
C LYS A 105 25.74 9.80 4.35
N ALA A 106 26.28 10.89 3.81
CA ALA A 106 27.40 10.84 2.88
C ALA A 106 28.70 10.40 3.59
N GLN A 107 29.00 10.99 4.75
CA GLN A 107 30.18 10.66 5.56
C GLN A 107 30.16 9.21 6.08
N GLU A 108 29.00 8.69 6.50
CA GLU A 108 28.86 7.28 6.90
C GLU A 108 29.16 6.31 5.74
N LYS A 109 28.64 6.62 4.53
CA LYS A 109 28.94 5.83 3.32
C LYS A 109 30.42 5.90 2.95
N GLU A 110 31.04 7.06 3.06
CA GLU A 110 32.48 7.25 2.81
C GLU A 110 33.32 6.48 3.83
N HIS A 111 33.05 6.59 5.12
CA HIS A 111 33.72 5.81 6.17
C HIS A 111 33.54 4.30 5.98
N ARG A 112 32.35 3.83 5.58
CA ARG A 112 32.10 2.41 5.27
C ARG A 112 32.90 1.95 4.04
N ARG A 113 33.02 2.79 3.01
CA ARG A 113 33.89 2.53 1.85
C ARG A 113 35.36 2.50 2.24
N SER A 114 35.82 3.43 3.08
CA SER A 114 37.20 3.46 3.58
C SER A 114 37.54 2.24 4.44
N ALA A 115 36.62 1.81 5.30
CA ALA A 115 36.77 0.59 6.09
C ALA A 115 36.89 -0.64 5.18
N LEU A 116 35.97 -0.83 4.22
CA LEU A 116 36.04 -1.93 3.26
C LEU A 116 37.36 -1.92 2.45
N ILE A 117 37.86 -0.75 2.04
CA ILE A 117 39.15 -0.64 1.36
C ILE A 117 40.32 -1.03 2.29
N GLN A 118 40.24 -0.72 3.59
CA GLN A 118 41.24 -1.12 4.58
C GLN A 118 41.19 -2.64 4.86
N ASP A 119 40.00 -3.22 4.95
CA ASP A 119 39.79 -4.66 5.13
C ASP A 119 40.33 -5.44 3.92
N LEU A 120 39.97 -5.04 2.70
CA LEU A 120 40.48 -5.63 1.45
C LEU A 120 42.01 -5.51 1.34
N ARG A 121 42.59 -4.36 1.70
CA ARG A 121 44.07 -4.18 1.76
C ARG A 121 44.74 -5.02 2.84
N THR A 122 44.01 -5.46 3.85
CA THR A 122 44.54 -6.36 4.90
C THR A 122 44.49 -7.80 4.40
N GLN A 123 43.34 -8.23 3.86
CA GLN A 123 43.17 -9.53 3.20
C GLN A 123 44.17 -9.75 2.05
N GLN A 124 44.46 -8.72 1.25
CA GLN A 124 45.47 -8.80 0.19
C GLN A 124 46.86 -9.14 0.76
N ARG A 125 47.30 -8.46 1.84
CA ARG A 125 48.60 -8.74 2.47
C ARG A 125 48.64 -10.11 3.14
N GLU A 126 47.52 -10.57 3.70
CA GLU A 126 47.39 -11.92 4.24
C GLU A 126 47.50 -12.97 3.14
N GLN A 127 46.92 -12.72 1.95
CA GLN A 127 47.07 -13.57 0.77
C GLN A 127 48.51 -13.54 0.22
N GLU A 128 49.15 -12.37 0.12
CA GLU A 128 50.55 -12.21 -0.28
C GLU A 128 51.48 -13.00 0.67
N LEU A 129 51.28 -12.88 1.98
CA LEU A 129 52.04 -13.64 2.99
C LEU A 129 51.79 -15.16 2.90
N LEU A 130 50.53 -15.59 2.68
CA LEU A 130 50.21 -17.01 2.47
C LEU A 130 50.85 -17.56 1.19
N ILE A 131 50.92 -16.77 0.13
CA ILE A 131 51.60 -17.11 -1.12
C ILE A 131 53.11 -17.26 -0.88
N ASP A 132 53.75 -16.36 -0.12
CA ASP A 132 55.18 -16.44 0.15
C ASP A 132 55.54 -17.60 1.10
N VAL A 133 54.71 -17.87 2.11
CA VAL A 133 54.83 -19.08 2.95
C VAL A 133 54.64 -20.35 2.13
N LEU A 134 53.72 -20.36 1.15
CA LEU A 134 53.52 -21.50 0.25
C LEU A 134 54.71 -21.69 -0.70
N LYS A 135 55.29 -20.62 -1.27
CA LYS A 135 56.53 -20.66 -2.06
C LYS A 135 57.69 -21.26 -1.24
N GLN A 136 57.91 -20.76 -0.03
CA GLN A 136 58.95 -21.28 0.86
C GLN A 136 58.69 -22.77 1.18
N THR A 137 57.46 -23.14 1.55
CA THR A 137 57.09 -24.53 1.86
C THR A 137 57.30 -25.47 0.66
N LEU A 138 57.05 -24.99 -0.57
CA LEU A 138 57.35 -25.73 -1.79
C LEU A 138 58.86 -25.86 -2.03
N GLN A 139 59.62 -24.78 -1.82
CA GLN A 139 61.07 -24.77 -1.98
C GLN A 139 61.79 -25.70 -0.99
N GLU A 140 61.32 -25.76 0.26
CA GLU A 140 61.78 -26.70 1.29
C GLU A 140 61.46 -28.17 0.95
N LYS A 141 60.46 -28.42 0.09
CA LYS A 141 59.95 -29.76 -0.26
C LYS A 141 60.27 -30.21 -1.68
N VAL A 142 61.10 -29.50 -2.44
CA VAL A 142 61.47 -29.84 -3.83
C VAL A 142 61.86 -31.32 -4.00
N SER A 143 62.66 -31.86 -3.05
CA SER A 143 63.11 -33.25 -3.05
C SER A 143 62.00 -34.29 -2.81
N GLU A 144 60.86 -33.91 -2.23
CA GLU A 144 59.68 -34.79 -2.07
C GLU A 144 58.90 -34.94 -3.39
N PHE A 145 59.00 -33.96 -4.30
CA PHE A 145 58.17 -33.92 -5.51
C PHE A 145 58.77 -34.63 -6.73
N GLN A 146 60.07 -34.98 -6.71
CA GLN A 146 60.74 -35.75 -7.77
C GLN A 146 60.51 -35.17 -9.18
N ASP A 147 60.59 -33.83 -9.30
CA ASP A 147 60.29 -33.02 -10.49
C ASP A 147 58.88 -33.21 -11.10
N SER A 148 57.99 -33.94 -10.42
CA SER A 148 56.63 -34.22 -10.87
C SER A 148 55.68 -33.06 -10.55
N ARG A 149 55.38 -32.25 -11.58
CA ARG A 149 54.38 -31.16 -11.51
C ARG A 149 53.03 -31.61 -10.96
N ALA A 150 52.62 -32.86 -11.22
CA ALA A 150 51.38 -33.42 -10.67
C ALA A 150 51.42 -33.51 -9.13
N LEU A 151 52.56 -33.88 -8.53
CA LEU A 151 52.73 -33.95 -7.07
C LEU A 151 52.80 -32.54 -6.43
N VAL A 152 53.40 -31.58 -7.14
CA VAL A 152 53.39 -30.15 -6.75
C VAL A 152 51.95 -29.62 -6.74
N ASN A 153 51.20 -29.84 -7.81
CA ASN A 153 49.79 -29.46 -7.91
C ASN A 153 48.96 -30.11 -6.79
N ASP A 154 49.11 -31.42 -6.58
CA ASP A 154 48.46 -32.16 -5.49
C ASP A 154 48.79 -31.63 -4.09
N PHE A 155 50.01 -31.11 -3.87
CA PHE A 155 50.41 -30.49 -2.61
C PHE A 155 49.79 -29.10 -2.44
N VAL A 156 49.83 -28.25 -3.47
CA VAL A 156 49.17 -26.93 -3.49
C VAL A 156 47.69 -27.09 -3.17
N LEU A 157 46.99 -27.98 -3.88
CA LEU A 157 45.57 -28.31 -3.66
C LEU A 157 45.27 -28.67 -2.20
N LYS A 158 46.07 -29.54 -1.59
CA LYS A 158 45.93 -29.95 -0.18
C LYS A 158 46.22 -28.82 0.83
N LYS A 159 46.74 -27.68 0.39
CA LYS A 159 47.04 -26.48 1.22
C LYS A 159 46.14 -25.28 0.93
N THR A 160 45.61 -25.14 -0.29
CA THR A 160 44.82 -23.97 -0.72
C THR A 160 43.34 -24.25 -0.95
N ALA A 161 42.92 -25.50 -1.16
CA ALA A 161 41.53 -25.83 -1.51
C ALA A 161 40.57 -25.70 -0.31
N GLY A 162 39.93 -24.54 -0.21
CA GLY A 162 38.86 -24.25 0.76
C GLY A 162 37.54 -24.99 0.51
N GLY A 163 37.55 -26.33 0.60
CA GLY A 163 36.33 -27.15 0.65
C GLY A 163 36.09 -28.10 -0.54
N PRO A 164 34.98 -28.86 -0.52
CA PRO A 164 34.76 -29.98 -1.43
C PRO A 164 34.51 -29.56 -2.89
N MET A 165 35.10 -30.30 -3.83
CA MET A 165 35.03 -30.08 -5.29
C MET A 165 33.63 -29.94 -5.89
N ARG A 166 32.56 -30.39 -5.22
CA ARG A 166 31.18 -30.25 -5.70
C ARG A 166 30.59 -28.84 -5.48
N PHE A 167 31.22 -28.00 -4.67
CA PHE A 167 30.67 -26.71 -4.22
C PHE A 167 31.59 -25.51 -4.47
N ARG A 168 32.69 -25.71 -5.23
CA ARG A 168 33.58 -24.65 -5.69
C ARG A 168 33.98 -24.88 -7.15
N PRO A 169 34.38 -23.84 -7.91
CA PRO A 169 35.03 -24.03 -9.20
C PRO A 169 36.27 -24.93 -9.09
N LYS A 170 36.63 -25.58 -10.20
CA LYS A 170 37.94 -26.22 -10.34
C LYS A 170 39.01 -25.15 -10.29
N THR A 171 40.07 -25.42 -9.54
CA THR A 171 41.28 -24.58 -9.49
C THR A 171 42.14 -24.82 -10.73
N ARG A 172 43.16 -23.99 -10.92
CA ARG A 172 44.11 -24.12 -12.04
C ARG A 172 44.84 -25.46 -11.98
N GLU A 173 45.26 -25.87 -10.79
CA GLU A 173 46.05 -27.07 -10.51
C GLU A 173 45.24 -28.35 -10.81
N GLU A 174 43.93 -28.33 -10.53
CA GLU A 174 43.00 -29.40 -10.93
C GLU A 174 42.83 -29.48 -12.45
N LEU A 175 42.74 -28.34 -13.15
CA LEU A 175 42.61 -28.30 -14.60
C LEU A 175 43.91 -28.72 -15.32
N GLU A 176 45.08 -28.35 -14.79
CA GLU A 176 46.38 -28.81 -15.30
C GLU A 176 46.53 -30.33 -15.14
N ASN A 177 46.10 -30.91 -14.01
CA ASN A 177 46.14 -32.36 -13.79
C ASN A 177 45.14 -33.12 -14.71
N GLU A 178 43.96 -32.55 -14.98
CA GLU A 178 42.99 -33.10 -15.93
C GLU A 178 43.51 -33.05 -17.38
N LEU A 179 44.13 -31.94 -17.80
CA LEU A 179 44.78 -31.84 -19.12
C LEU A 179 45.93 -32.83 -19.27
N GLN A 180 46.76 -33.02 -18.23
CA GLN A 180 47.86 -33.98 -18.28
C GLN A 180 47.36 -35.43 -18.41
N THR A 181 46.32 -35.81 -17.68
CA THR A 181 45.72 -37.16 -17.79
C THR A 181 44.99 -37.36 -19.12
N LEU A 182 44.32 -36.34 -19.66
CA LEU A 182 43.71 -36.39 -20.99
C LEU A 182 44.79 -36.54 -22.09
N GLY A 183 45.89 -35.79 -21.99
CA GLY A 183 47.03 -35.90 -22.91
C GLY A 183 47.68 -37.29 -22.89
N GLN A 184 47.92 -37.87 -21.71
CA GLN A 184 48.41 -39.25 -21.59
C GLN A 184 47.44 -40.27 -22.20
N ASN A 185 46.13 -40.09 -22.03
CA ASN A 185 45.13 -40.99 -22.60
C ASN A 185 45.02 -40.85 -24.13
N PHE A 186 45.14 -39.63 -24.66
CA PHE A 186 45.25 -39.39 -26.09
C PHE A 186 46.51 -40.05 -26.68
N GLN A 187 47.68 -39.83 -26.06
CA GLN A 187 48.94 -40.37 -26.52
C GLN A 187 48.96 -41.91 -26.50
N ARG A 188 48.45 -42.55 -25.43
CA ARG A 188 48.21 -44.01 -25.37
C ARG A 188 47.26 -44.51 -26.45
N THR A 189 46.31 -43.70 -26.89
CA THR A 189 45.36 -44.05 -27.97
C THR A 189 46.02 -43.94 -29.34
N VAL A 190 46.84 -42.90 -29.57
CA VAL A 190 47.68 -42.75 -30.77
C VAL A 190 48.72 -43.86 -30.86
N GLU A 191 49.35 -44.26 -29.74
CA GLU A 191 50.29 -45.38 -29.68
C GLU A 191 49.64 -46.72 -30.02
N LYS A 192 48.42 -46.99 -29.51
CA LYS A 192 47.63 -48.16 -29.93
C LYS A 192 47.30 -48.14 -31.42
N LEU A 193 46.80 -47.02 -31.93
CA LEU A 193 46.51 -46.86 -33.37
C LEU A 193 47.76 -47.04 -34.25
N LYS A 194 48.94 -46.60 -33.78
CA LYS A 194 50.23 -46.86 -34.45
C LYS A 194 50.63 -48.34 -34.39
N GLN A 195 50.46 -49.02 -33.25
CA GLN A 195 50.74 -50.45 -33.11
C GLN A 195 49.79 -51.33 -33.95
N ASP A 196 48.51 -50.99 -34.00
CA ASP A 196 47.52 -51.67 -34.85
C ASP A 196 47.76 -51.38 -36.34
N SER A 197 48.30 -50.20 -36.69
CA SER A 197 48.75 -49.91 -38.06
C SER A 197 50.02 -50.71 -38.43
N GLN A 198 51.03 -50.76 -37.55
CA GLN A 198 52.27 -51.51 -37.77
C GLN A 198 52.04 -53.03 -37.85
N ARG A 199 51.06 -53.56 -37.11
CA ARG A 199 50.63 -54.97 -37.24
C ARG A 199 50.10 -55.34 -38.62
N ASN A 200 49.68 -54.36 -39.42
CA ASN A 200 49.22 -54.57 -40.80
C ASN A 200 50.32 -54.31 -41.86
N ALA A 201 51.56 -53.99 -41.46
CA ALA A 201 52.64 -53.61 -42.37
C ALA A 201 54.02 -54.17 -41.98
N ALA A 202 54.37 -55.32 -42.58
CA ALA A 202 55.72 -55.85 -42.72
C ALA A 202 55.86 -56.36 -44.19
N PRO A 203 57.06 -56.51 -44.79
CA PRO A 203 58.38 -56.66 -44.15
C PRO A 203 59.57 -55.91 -44.80
N LYS A 204 60.74 -55.94 -44.15
CA LYS A 204 62.05 -56.44 -44.67
C LYS A 204 63.25 -55.96 -43.84
N GLU A 205 64.29 -56.78 -43.81
CA GLU A 205 65.62 -56.49 -43.25
C GLU A 205 66.67 -56.57 -44.38
N GLU A 206 67.72 -55.74 -44.35
CA GLU A 206 68.97 -55.93 -45.11
C GLU A 206 70.19 -55.59 -44.24
N LYS A 207 71.37 -56.08 -44.62
CA LYS A 207 72.60 -56.07 -43.79
C LYS A 207 73.62 -55.02 -44.27
N PRO A 208 74.48 -54.49 -43.38
CA PRO A 208 75.77 -53.91 -43.76
C PRO A 208 76.86 -54.99 -43.97
N TYR A 209 77.95 -54.60 -44.64
CA TYR A 209 79.20 -55.36 -44.80
C TYR A 209 80.34 -54.61 -44.10
N GLU A 210 81.37 -55.34 -43.69
CA GLU A 210 82.68 -54.80 -43.29
C GLU A 210 83.75 -55.24 -44.31
N ASN A 211 84.95 -54.63 -44.22
CA ASN A 211 86.01 -54.67 -45.22
C ASN A 211 87.37 -54.60 -44.52
N ASP A 212 88.37 -55.42 -44.91
CA ASP A 212 89.78 -55.05 -44.76
C ASP A 212 90.79 -55.91 -45.54
N GLN A 213 91.77 -55.20 -46.13
CA GLN A 213 93.22 -55.48 -46.28
C GLN A 213 93.78 -56.65 -47.12
N GLU A 214 94.96 -56.36 -47.70
CA GLU A 214 95.89 -57.18 -48.50
C GLU A 214 97.32 -56.98 -47.92
N GLU A 215 98.23 -57.95 -48.08
CA GLU A 215 99.69 -57.80 -47.86
C GLU A 215 100.47 -58.62 -48.92
N ASP A 216 101.52 -58.01 -49.50
CA ASP A 216 102.92 -58.47 -49.72
C ASP A 216 103.21 -59.85 -50.42
N ASP A 217 104.37 -60.13 -51.06
CA ASP A 217 105.59 -59.36 -51.44
C ASP A 217 106.25 -60.02 -52.70
N ASP A 218 107.46 -59.56 -53.11
CA ASP A 218 108.69 -60.36 -53.42
C ASP A 218 109.63 -59.84 -54.56
N GLU A 219 110.91 -59.57 -54.19
CA GLU A 219 112.18 -60.05 -54.81
C GLU A 219 112.56 -59.76 -56.33
N LYS A 220 113.82 -59.78 -56.85
CA LYS A 220 115.21 -60.09 -56.36
C LYS A 220 116.36 -59.66 -57.34
N THR A 221 117.64 -59.82 -56.92
CA THR A 221 118.90 -60.12 -57.71
C THR A 221 119.48 -59.07 -58.70
N GLU A 222 120.67 -59.19 -59.36
CA GLU A 222 122.13 -59.53 -59.09
C GLU A 222 122.89 -59.50 -60.48
N GLU A 223 124.21 -59.57 -60.74
CA GLU A 223 125.53 -59.65 -60.02
C GLU A 223 126.74 -59.33 -60.98
N LYS A 224 127.96 -59.07 -60.44
CA LYS A 224 129.36 -59.30 -60.99
C LYS A 224 129.83 -58.57 -62.29
N ASP A 225 131.08 -58.06 -62.44
CA ASP A 225 132.48 -58.62 -62.47
C ASP A 225 132.84 -59.38 -63.79
N THR A 226 134.06 -59.39 -64.39
CA THR A 226 135.44 -59.20 -63.86
C THR A 226 136.49 -58.67 -64.91
N ASN A 227 137.78 -58.61 -64.51
CA ASN A 227 139.05 -58.30 -65.26
C ASN A 227 139.32 -59.15 -66.56
N ASN A 228 140.37 -59.01 -67.41
CA ASN A 228 141.71 -58.35 -67.39
C ASN A 228 142.30 -58.18 -68.85
N PRO A 229 143.42 -57.44 -69.11
CA PRO A 229 143.94 -57.10 -70.45
C PRO A 229 145.31 -57.73 -70.87
N THR A 230 145.78 -57.51 -72.12
CA THR A 230 147.20 -57.21 -72.55
C THR A 230 147.38 -57.12 -74.09
N ALA A 231 148.01 -56.07 -74.64
CA ALA A 231 148.67 -56.01 -75.98
C ALA A 231 149.39 -54.64 -76.25
N ASP A 232 150.44 -54.32 -75.47
CA ASP A 232 150.96 -52.97 -75.14
C ASP A 232 151.61 -52.08 -76.24
N ALA A 233 151.08 -52.07 -77.46
CA ALA A 233 151.41 -51.06 -78.48
C ALA A 233 150.15 -50.52 -79.17
N ALA A 234 149.32 -51.41 -79.72
CA ALA A 234 147.94 -51.08 -80.06
C ALA A 234 147.19 -50.56 -78.81
N LEU A 235 147.43 -51.17 -77.65
CA LEU A 235 146.92 -50.69 -76.36
C LEU A 235 147.31 -49.25 -76.02
N TYR A 236 148.40 -48.67 -76.54
CA TYR A 236 148.71 -47.27 -76.21
C TYR A 236 147.83 -46.29 -76.99
N GLU A 237 147.59 -46.55 -78.27
CA GLU A 237 146.67 -45.76 -79.09
C GLU A 237 145.21 -46.04 -78.72
N GLU A 238 144.89 -47.29 -78.39
CA GLU A 238 143.58 -47.70 -77.85
C GLU A 238 143.34 -47.16 -76.43
N LEU A 239 144.34 -47.11 -75.54
CA LEU A 239 144.21 -46.45 -74.23
C LEU A 239 144.03 -44.94 -74.38
N GLU A 240 144.66 -44.28 -75.36
CA GLU A 240 144.46 -42.85 -75.57
C GLU A 240 143.08 -42.56 -76.22
N GLN A 241 142.61 -43.43 -77.12
CA GLN A 241 141.23 -43.40 -77.63
C GLN A 241 140.21 -43.69 -76.52
N LEU A 242 140.47 -44.66 -75.64
CA LEU A 242 139.64 -44.98 -74.48
C LEU A 242 139.68 -43.86 -73.44
N ARG A 243 140.81 -43.19 -73.21
CA ARG A 243 140.90 -41.97 -72.38
C ARG A 243 140.09 -40.84 -72.98
N ALA A 244 140.18 -40.59 -74.28
CA ALA A 244 139.37 -39.59 -74.96
C ALA A 244 137.87 -39.95 -74.93
N GLN A 245 137.52 -41.22 -75.06
CA GLN A 245 136.14 -41.71 -74.96
C GLN A 245 135.63 -41.65 -73.52
N VAL A 246 136.44 -41.96 -72.51
CA VAL A 246 136.11 -41.83 -71.08
C VAL A 246 135.98 -40.36 -70.70
N ALA A 247 136.84 -39.47 -71.18
CA ALA A 247 136.72 -38.03 -70.99
C ALA A 247 135.41 -37.51 -71.62
N SER A 248 135.14 -37.86 -72.88
CA SER A 248 133.90 -37.51 -73.59
C SER A 248 132.65 -38.03 -72.87
N LYS A 249 132.61 -39.33 -72.52
CA LYS A 249 131.56 -39.94 -71.70
C LYS A 249 131.43 -39.28 -70.34
N SER A 250 132.53 -38.89 -69.70
CA SER A 250 132.48 -38.21 -68.40
C SER A 250 131.85 -36.83 -68.51
N VAL A 251 132.09 -36.08 -69.59
CA VAL A 251 131.40 -34.82 -69.87
C VAL A 251 129.90 -35.07 -70.11
N THR A 252 129.52 -36.10 -70.89
CA THR A 252 128.11 -36.48 -71.05
C THR A 252 127.45 -36.85 -69.73
N ILE A 253 128.13 -37.62 -68.87
CA ILE A 253 127.63 -38.04 -67.56
C ILE A 253 127.49 -36.85 -66.61
N HIS A 254 128.41 -35.87 -66.63
CA HIS A 254 128.27 -34.65 -65.82
C HIS A 254 127.11 -33.78 -66.32
N ALA A 255 126.95 -33.59 -67.63
CA ALA A 255 125.81 -32.87 -68.20
C ALA A 255 124.47 -33.56 -67.85
N GLN A 256 124.40 -34.89 -67.95
CA GLN A 256 123.23 -35.67 -67.53
C GLN A 256 123.00 -35.63 -66.01
N ALA A 257 124.05 -35.53 -65.20
CA ALA A 257 123.92 -35.33 -63.76
C ALA A 257 123.40 -33.92 -63.43
N GLU A 258 123.87 -32.89 -64.14
CA GLU A 258 123.36 -31.51 -64.05
C GLU A 258 121.87 -31.48 -64.43
N GLU A 259 121.49 -32.02 -65.59
CA GLU A 259 120.09 -32.19 -66.04
C GLU A 259 119.23 -32.93 -64.99
N MET A 260 119.73 -34.04 -64.42
CA MET A 260 119.03 -34.74 -63.34
C MET A 260 118.87 -33.87 -62.09
N THR A 261 119.89 -33.12 -61.67
CA THR A 261 119.76 -32.22 -60.52
C THR A 261 118.77 -31.09 -60.79
N GLU A 262 118.73 -30.51 -62.00
CA GLU A 262 117.73 -29.52 -62.37
C GLU A 262 116.32 -30.09 -62.23
N VAL A 263 116.06 -31.27 -62.82
CA VAL A 263 114.78 -32.00 -62.72
C VAL A 263 114.41 -32.31 -61.27
N TYR A 264 115.35 -32.73 -60.42
CA TYR A 264 115.07 -32.92 -58.98
C TYR A 264 114.69 -31.60 -58.29
N THR A 265 115.35 -30.47 -58.60
CA THR A 265 114.93 -29.17 -58.05
C THR A 265 113.56 -28.73 -58.57
N GLU A 266 113.18 -29.07 -59.80
CA GLU A 266 111.83 -28.80 -60.33
C GLU A 266 110.78 -29.66 -59.66
N LEU A 267 111.06 -30.94 -59.44
CA LEU A 267 110.18 -31.86 -58.72
C LEU A 267 109.93 -31.39 -57.27
N ASP A 268 110.94 -30.87 -56.57
CA ASP A 268 110.76 -30.28 -55.24
C ASP A 268 110.02 -28.93 -55.26
N LYS A 269 110.23 -28.08 -56.28
CA LYS A 269 109.39 -26.87 -56.49
C LYS A 269 107.92 -27.26 -56.71
N LEU A 270 107.66 -28.30 -57.50
CA LEU A 270 106.31 -28.82 -57.79
C LEU A 270 105.65 -29.39 -56.53
N ARG A 271 106.36 -30.18 -55.71
CA ARG A 271 105.88 -30.63 -54.39
C ARG A 271 105.42 -29.47 -53.51
N VAL A 272 106.20 -28.39 -53.42
CA VAL A 272 105.83 -27.19 -52.64
C VAL A 272 104.59 -26.48 -53.20
N VAL A 273 104.38 -26.51 -54.53
CA VAL A 273 103.17 -25.97 -55.16
C VAL A 273 101.95 -26.87 -54.92
N GLU A 274 102.10 -28.19 -55.01
CA GLU A 274 101.05 -29.15 -54.67
C GLU A 274 100.59 -28.99 -53.22
N ASP A 275 101.54 -28.90 -52.30
CA ASP A 275 101.29 -28.72 -50.87
C ASP A 275 100.51 -27.41 -50.59
N GLN A 276 100.83 -26.32 -51.31
CA GLN A 276 100.03 -25.09 -51.27
C GLN A 276 98.63 -25.26 -51.88
N ILE A 277 98.49 -26.05 -52.94
CA ILE A 277 97.18 -26.35 -53.57
C ILE A 277 96.32 -27.18 -52.62
N VAL A 278 96.86 -28.18 -51.92
CA VAL A 278 96.16 -28.99 -50.91
C VAL A 278 95.67 -28.10 -49.77
N ARG A 279 96.53 -27.27 -49.19
CA ARG A 279 96.16 -26.31 -48.12
C ARG A 279 95.08 -25.32 -48.59
N LYS A 280 95.14 -24.83 -49.83
CA LYS A 280 94.12 -23.96 -50.44
C LYS A 280 92.79 -24.70 -50.67
N LYS A 281 92.82 -25.94 -51.19
CA LYS A 281 91.64 -26.80 -51.35
C LYS A 281 90.93 -27.04 -50.02
N HIS A 282 91.66 -27.38 -48.96
CA HIS A 282 91.09 -27.56 -47.62
C HIS A 282 90.45 -26.28 -47.07
N LYS A 283 91.12 -25.12 -47.21
CA LYS A 283 90.52 -23.82 -46.82
C LYS A 283 89.26 -23.49 -47.63
N ILE A 284 89.22 -23.80 -48.92
CA ILE A 284 88.02 -23.60 -49.76
C ILE A 284 86.87 -24.52 -49.32
N ALA A 285 87.16 -25.79 -48.95
CA ALA A 285 86.15 -26.70 -48.43
C ALA A 285 85.54 -26.18 -47.12
N LEU A 286 86.37 -25.76 -46.15
CA LEU A 286 85.91 -25.21 -44.88
C LEU A 286 85.09 -23.90 -45.05
N LEU A 287 85.48 -23.03 -45.99
CA LEU A 287 84.71 -21.82 -46.30
C LEU A 287 83.37 -22.12 -47.00
N ARG A 288 83.27 -23.19 -47.80
CA ARG A 288 82.00 -23.66 -48.38
C ARG A 288 81.09 -24.22 -47.31
N GLU A 289 81.61 -25.08 -46.45
CA GLU A 289 80.86 -25.67 -45.33
C GLU A 289 80.35 -24.59 -44.34
N GLN A 290 81.11 -23.51 -44.13
CA GLN A 290 80.65 -22.33 -43.38
C GLN A 290 79.56 -21.54 -44.10
N LEU A 291 79.67 -21.36 -45.43
CA LEU A 291 78.65 -20.68 -46.24
C LEU A 291 77.35 -21.50 -46.32
N GLU A 292 77.44 -22.82 -46.43
CA GLU A 292 76.31 -23.76 -46.46
C GLU A 292 75.56 -23.76 -45.12
N ARG A 293 76.27 -23.76 -43.97
CA ARG A 293 75.67 -23.52 -42.65
C ARG A 293 74.93 -22.19 -42.59
N GLN A 294 75.61 -21.09 -42.96
CA GLN A 294 74.98 -19.76 -42.96
C GLN A 294 73.76 -19.68 -43.89
N GLN A 295 73.73 -20.44 -44.99
CA GLN A 295 72.55 -20.52 -45.87
C GLN A 295 71.40 -21.28 -45.20
N ALA A 296 71.66 -22.38 -44.49
CA ALA A 296 70.65 -23.06 -43.68
C ALA A 296 70.11 -22.15 -42.56
N ASP A 297 70.99 -21.54 -41.76
CA ASP A 297 70.63 -20.62 -40.67
C ASP A 297 69.72 -19.48 -41.18
N ASN A 298 70.01 -18.91 -42.36
CA ASN A 298 69.18 -17.86 -42.97
C ASN A 298 67.81 -18.37 -43.46
N VAL A 299 67.70 -19.62 -43.91
CA VAL A 299 66.42 -20.21 -44.32
C VAL A 299 65.54 -20.48 -43.10
N GLU A 300 66.11 -21.02 -42.01
CA GLU A 300 65.40 -21.24 -40.74
C GLU A 300 64.90 -19.91 -40.15
N LEU A 301 65.74 -18.87 -40.11
CA LEU A 301 65.35 -17.53 -39.65
C LEU A 301 64.27 -16.84 -40.52
N VAL A 302 64.19 -17.18 -41.81
CA VAL A 302 63.09 -16.71 -42.68
C VAL A 302 61.80 -17.44 -42.35
N GLN A 303 61.84 -18.77 -42.14
CA GLN A 303 60.67 -19.56 -41.76
C GLN A 303 60.12 -19.16 -40.38
N GLU A 304 60.98 -18.99 -39.37
CA GLU A 304 60.57 -18.48 -38.05
C GLU A 304 59.90 -17.10 -38.15
N LYS A 305 60.43 -16.21 -38.98
CA LYS A 305 59.87 -14.88 -39.22
C LYS A 305 58.51 -14.94 -39.93
N GLU A 306 58.33 -15.84 -40.89
CA GLU A 306 57.07 -16.04 -41.59
C GLU A 306 56.01 -16.61 -40.63
N GLU A 307 56.34 -17.64 -39.85
CA GLU A 307 55.46 -18.15 -38.77
C GLU A 307 55.08 -17.05 -37.76
N LEU A 308 56.02 -16.19 -37.36
CA LEU A 308 55.74 -15.08 -36.43
C LEU A 308 54.86 -14.00 -37.06
N ALA A 309 54.96 -13.78 -38.37
CA ALA A 309 54.08 -12.86 -39.10
C ALA A 309 52.64 -13.41 -39.20
N GLU A 310 52.47 -14.71 -39.45
CA GLU A 310 51.16 -15.37 -39.43
C GLU A 310 50.52 -15.31 -38.04
N LYS A 311 51.28 -15.64 -36.98
CA LYS A 311 50.82 -15.57 -35.59
C LYS A 311 50.45 -14.13 -35.18
N TYR A 312 51.21 -13.13 -35.65
CA TYR A 312 50.86 -11.73 -35.43
C TYR A 312 49.56 -11.34 -36.14
N LEU A 313 49.34 -11.78 -37.38
CA LEU A 313 48.10 -11.52 -38.13
C LEU A 313 46.89 -12.16 -37.44
N GLN A 314 47.00 -13.43 -37.03
CA GLN A 314 45.96 -14.13 -36.27
C GLN A 314 45.60 -13.39 -34.98
N LEU A 315 46.59 -12.97 -34.18
CA LEU A 315 46.37 -12.19 -32.97
C LEU A 315 45.76 -10.80 -33.26
N GLN A 316 46.06 -10.19 -34.40
CA GLN A 316 45.43 -8.93 -34.83
C GLN A 316 43.96 -9.14 -35.20
N GLU A 317 43.62 -10.22 -35.91
CA GLU A 317 42.25 -10.60 -36.27
C GLU A 317 41.41 -10.96 -35.03
N GLU A 318 41.95 -11.78 -34.11
CA GLU A 318 41.32 -12.06 -32.81
C GLU A 318 41.08 -10.77 -32.00
N THR A 319 42.07 -9.87 -31.96
CA THR A 319 41.95 -8.59 -31.27
C THR A 319 40.89 -7.69 -31.90
N GLN A 320 40.71 -7.74 -33.23
CA GLN A 320 39.65 -7.00 -33.91
C GLN A 320 38.28 -7.62 -33.64
N PHE A 321 38.13 -8.93 -33.80
CA PHE A 321 36.89 -9.67 -33.50
C PHE A 321 36.39 -9.43 -32.06
N LEU A 322 37.31 -9.42 -31.08
CA LEU A 322 36.97 -9.09 -29.69
C LEU A 322 36.51 -7.64 -29.51
N ARG A 323 37.09 -6.67 -30.25
CA ARG A 323 36.61 -5.27 -30.23
C ARG A 323 35.22 -5.16 -30.82
N ASP A 324 34.99 -5.77 -31.97
CA ASP A 324 33.73 -5.73 -32.70
C ASP A 324 32.60 -6.33 -31.83
N ILE A 325 32.84 -7.48 -31.19
CA ILE A 325 31.95 -8.04 -30.15
C ILE A 325 31.69 -7.03 -29.03
N THR A 326 32.73 -6.41 -28.43
CA THR A 326 32.51 -5.45 -27.34
C THR A 326 31.77 -4.18 -27.77
N MET A 327 31.77 -3.84 -29.07
CA MET A 327 30.98 -2.73 -29.62
C MET A 327 29.52 -3.12 -29.84
N GLU A 328 29.24 -4.31 -30.39
CA GLU A 328 27.87 -4.86 -30.48
C GLU A 328 27.25 -5.03 -29.09
N ASP A 329 28.02 -5.61 -28.17
CA ASP A 329 27.64 -5.88 -26.79
C ASP A 329 27.48 -4.57 -25.96
N ALA A 330 28.10 -3.46 -26.38
CA ALA A 330 27.82 -2.13 -25.83
C ALA A 330 26.54 -1.52 -26.44
N GLY A 331 26.38 -1.60 -27.76
CA GLY A 331 25.22 -1.10 -28.49
C GLY A 331 23.91 -1.71 -27.99
N ALA A 332 23.86 -3.04 -27.85
CA ALA A 332 22.70 -3.75 -27.30
C ALA A 332 22.30 -3.26 -25.89
N LYS A 333 23.29 -2.99 -25.03
CA LYS A 333 23.04 -2.45 -23.67
C LYS A 333 22.54 -1.01 -23.69
N ASP A 334 22.90 -0.21 -24.70
CA ASP A 334 22.37 1.15 -24.88
C ASP A 334 20.98 1.15 -25.53
N GLU A 335 20.66 0.19 -26.41
CA GLU A 335 19.29 -0.05 -26.88
C GLU A 335 18.36 -0.50 -25.74
N GLU A 336 18.78 -1.43 -24.88
CA GLU A 336 18.03 -1.84 -23.67
C GLU A 336 17.77 -0.64 -22.75
N ARG A 337 18.76 0.23 -22.55
CA ARG A 337 18.61 1.46 -21.75
C ARG A 337 17.62 2.43 -22.38
N LEU A 338 17.65 2.59 -23.71
CA LEU A 338 16.72 3.46 -24.43
C LEU A 338 15.28 2.96 -24.32
N GLN A 339 15.05 1.65 -24.53
CA GLN A 339 13.73 1.02 -24.34
C GLN A 339 13.23 1.18 -22.89
N GLN A 340 14.12 1.06 -21.88
CA GLN A 340 13.78 1.30 -20.48
C GLN A 340 13.41 2.77 -20.21
N LEU A 341 14.06 3.73 -20.86
CA LEU A 341 13.74 5.16 -20.73
C LEU A 341 12.38 5.48 -21.37
N GLU A 342 12.07 4.92 -22.54
CA GLU A 342 10.76 5.05 -23.19
C GLU A 342 9.63 4.42 -22.35
N LEU A 343 9.88 3.25 -21.74
CA LEU A 343 8.96 2.63 -20.79
C LEU A 343 8.74 3.51 -19.54
N ILE A 344 9.80 4.11 -18.98
CA ILE A 344 9.69 5.06 -17.87
C ILE A 344 8.89 6.31 -18.28
N GLN A 345 9.07 6.80 -19.51
CA GLN A 345 8.34 7.97 -20.02
C GLN A 345 6.84 7.68 -20.19
N THR A 346 6.48 6.54 -20.78
CA THR A 346 5.07 6.12 -20.95
C THR A 346 4.38 5.75 -19.63
N LEU A 347 5.11 5.18 -18.67
CA LEU A 347 4.60 4.98 -17.31
C LEU A 347 4.37 6.32 -16.59
N ARG A 348 5.25 7.31 -16.76
CA ARG A 348 5.09 8.66 -16.18
C ARG A 348 3.92 9.43 -16.77
N SER A 349 3.69 9.37 -18.09
CA SER A 349 2.52 10.03 -18.69
C SER A 349 1.23 9.41 -18.17
N ARG A 350 1.17 8.08 -18.06
CA ARG A 350 0.02 7.37 -17.50
C ARG A 350 -0.17 7.60 -16.00
N GLU A 351 0.91 7.78 -15.24
CA GLU A 351 0.82 8.19 -13.83
C GLU A 351 0.18 9.58 -13.72
N LEU A 352 0.63 10.53 -14.55
CA LEU A 352 0.09 11.89 -14.59
C LEU A 352 -1.39 11.88 -14.98
N GLU A 353 -1.80 11.13 -16.02
CA GLU A 353 -3.20 10.94 -16.41
C GLU A 353 -4.08 10.42 -15.25
N LEU A 354 -3.57 9.48 -14.45
CA LEU A 354 -4.27 8.91 -13.30
C LEU A 354 -4.34 9.88 -12.10
N GLN A 355 -3.32 10.70 -11.89
CA GLN A 355 -3.35 11.80 -10.90
C GLN A 355 -4.39 12.86 -11.31
N ASP A 356 -4.40 13.23 -12.59
CA ASP A 356 -5.36 14.17 -13.21
C ASP A 356 -6.81 13.68 -13.03
N GLU A 357 -7.07 12.39 -13.27
CA GLU A 357 -8.39 11.80 -13.10
C GLU A 357 -8.79 11.68 -11.63
N LEU A 358 -7.86 11.34 -10.74
CA LEU A 358 -8.10 11.35 -9.29
C LEU A 358 -8.49 12.76 -8.80
N GLU A 359 -7.83 13.81 -9.30
CA GLU A 359 -8.22 15.20 -9.02
C GLU A 359 -9.62 15.53 -9.55
N ARG A 360 -9.99 15.08 -10.76
CA ARG A 360 -11.35 15.28 -11.31
C ARG A 360 -12.41 14.60 -10.44
N GLN A 361 -12.18 13.36 -10.00
CA GLN A 361 -13.11 12.65 -9.11
C GLN A 361 -13.20 13.32 -7.73
N GLN A 362 -12.08 13.79 -7.15
CA GLN A 362 -12.11 14.54 -5.88
C GLN A 362 -12.89 15.86 -6.00
N LYS A 363 -12.67 16.63 -7.08
CA LYS A 363 -13.41 17.87 -7.36
C LYS A 363 -14.90 17.60 -7.53
N LYS A 364 -15.26 16.52 -8.24
CA LYS A 364 -16.64 16.06 -8.39
C LYS A 364 -17.28 15.65 -7.06
N TRP A 365 -16.60 14.87 -6.22
CA TRP A 365 -17.12 14.48 -4.91
C TRP A 365 -17.30 15.68 -3.97
N ALA A 366 -16.45 16.71 -4.07
CA ALA A 366 -16.64 17.96 -3.35
C ALA A 366 -17.92 18.68 -3.81
N THR A 367 -18.15 18.82 -5.11
CA THR A 367 -19.40 19.42 -5.63
C THR A 367 -20.63 18.59 -5.29
N ASP A 368 -20.57 17.26 -5.45
CA ASP A 368 -21.68 16.35 -5.17
C ASP A 368 -22.08 16.45 -3.68
N ARG A 369 -21.11 16.37 -2.76
CA ARG A 369 -21.32 16.57 -1.31
C ARG A 369 -21.95 17.93 -1.01
N ASP A 370 -21.47 18.99 -1.65
CA ASP A 370 -21.96 20.34 -1.37
C ASP A 370 -23.38 20.57 -1.93
N THR A 371 -23.76 19.93 -3.04
CA THR A 371 -25.18 19.89 -3.48
C THR A 371 -26.06 19.04 -2.56
N VAL A 372 -25.56 17.94 -2.00
CA VAL A 372 -26.28 17.16 -0.97
C VAL A 372 -26.50 18.00 0.29
N HIS A 373 -25.49 18.74 0.76
CA HIS A 373 -25.64 19.67 1.87
C HIS A 373 -26.60 20.84 1.56
N GLN A 374 -26.70 21.30 0.30
CA GLN A 374 -27.72 22.28 -0.10
C GLN A 374 -29.13 21.67 -0.04
N ARG A 375 -29.34 20.48 -0.61
CA ARG A 375 -30.63 19.77 -0.58
C ARG A 375 -31.08 19.45 0.84
N LEU A 376 -30.17 18.97 1.69
CA LEU A 376 -30.47 18.65 3.10
C LEU A 376 -30.95 19.89 3.87
N ARG A 377 -30.33 21.07 3.66
CA ARG A 377 -30.78 22.35 4.25
C ARG A 377 -32.10 22.89 3.68
N LEU A 378 -32.57 22.40 2.54
CA LEU A 378 -33.92 22.68 2.04
C LEU A 378 -34.94 21.74 2.71
N LEU A 379 -34.66 20.44 2.73
CA LEU A 379 -35.47 19.43 3.43
C LEU A 379 -35.62 19.74 4.94
N GLU A 380 -34.58 20.27 5.59
CA GLU A 380 -34.66 20.73 6.99
C GLU A 380 -35.60 21.94 7.18
N LYS A 381 -35.75 22.80 6.18
CA LYS A 381 -36.71 23.93 6.21
C LYS A 381 -38.12 23.45 5.93
N GLU A 382 -38.30 22.61 4.91
CA GLU A 382 -39.58 21.97 4.58
C GLU A 382 -40.11 21.16 5.77
N LYS A 383 -39.23 20.39 6.45
CA LYS A 383 -39.55 19.68 7.69
C LYS A 383 -40.03 20.63 8.79
N LYS A 384 -39.34 21.76 9.03
CA LYS A 384 -39.76 22.74 10.04
C LYS A 384 -41.11 23.37 9.72
N ILE A 385 -41.37 23.72 8.46
CA ILE A 385 -42.65 24.26 8.02
C ILE A 385 -43.77 23.23 8.26
N ALA A 386 -43.54 21.96 7.95
CA ALA A 386 -44.49 20.88 8.22
C ALA A 386 -44.70 20.62 9.72
N GLU A 387 -43.66 20.74 10.55
CA GLU A 387 -43.76 20.65 12.01
C GLU A 387 -44.58 21.81 12.59
N GLU A 388 -44.35 23.05 12.13
CA GLU A 388 -45.18 24.21 12.50
C GLU A 388 -46.64 24.06 12.02
N GLU A 389 -46.89 23.48 10.84
CA GLU A 389 -48.25 23.24 10.34
C GLU A 389 -48.99 22.17 11.16
N VAL A 390 -48.28 21.12 11.60
CA VAL A 390 -48.81 20.12 12.53
C VAL A 390 -49.10 20.74 13.90
N GLU A 391 -48.22 21.60 14.43
CA GLU A 391 -48.46 22.32 15.69
C GLU A 391 -49.67 23.27 15.56
N ARG A 392 -49.75 24.07 14.48
CA ARG A 392 -50.91 24.92 14.19
C ARG A 392 -52.20 24.09 14.14
N GLY A 393 -52.22 23.02 13.34
CA GLY A 393 -53.38 22.12 13.23
C GLY A 393 -53.76 21.46 14.57
N ALA A 394 -52.80 21.11 15.42
CA ALA A 394 -53.05 20.60 16.76
C ALA A 394 -53.66 21.67 17.69
N THR A 395 -53.22 22.93 17.61
CA THR A 395 -53.84 24.03 18.38
C THR A 395 -55.25 24.37 17.89
N GLU A 396 -55.49 24.32 16.58
CA GLU A 396 -56.81 24.50 15.99
C GLU A 396 -57.77 23.38 16.42
N LEU A 397 -57.35 22.12 16.30
CA LEU A 397 -58.09 20.95 16.82
C LEU A 397 -58.39 21.10 18.31
N ALA A 398 -57.42 21.46 19.15
CA ALA A 398 -57.65 21.69 20.58
C ALA A 398 -58.64 22.85 20.84
N SER A 399 -58.67 23.88 19.97
CA SER A 399 -59.65 24.96 20.07
C SER A 399 -61.06 24.51 19.66
N LEU A 400 -61.18 23.64 18.66
CA LEU A 400 -62.44 23.07 18.17
C LEU A 400 -62.99 22.03 19.17
N GLN A 401 -62.12 21.21 19.75
CA GLN A 401 -62.43 20.28 20.84
C GLN A 401 -63.07 21.05 22.01
N ARG A 402 -62.40 22.09 22.54
CA ARG A 402 -62.95 22.92 23.63
C ARG A 402 -64.30 23.56 23.28
N LYS A 403 -64.49 24.03 22.04
CA LYS A 403 -65.78 24.56 21.56
C LYS A 403 -66.85 23.46 21.54
N HIS A 404 -66.50 22.26 21.10
CA HIS A 404 -67.41 21.10 21.11
C HIS A 404 -67.77 20.68 22.54
N ASP A 405 -66.79 20.61 23.44
CA ASP A 405 -66.98 20.28 24.86
C ASP A 405 -67.91 21.29 25.54
N VAL A 406 -67.73 22.60 25.28
CA VAL A 406 -68.61 23.67 25.78
C VAL A 406 -70.02 23.55 25.20
N LEU A 407 -70.17 23.39 23.87
CA LEU A 407 -71.49 23.21 23.24
C LEU A 407 -72.19 21.92 23.72
N GLN A 408 -71.43 20.88 24.07
CA GLN A 408 -71.94 19.65 24.65
C GLN A 408 -72.39 19.85 26.11
N GLN A 409 -71.66 20.64 26.90
CA GLN A 409 -72.08 21.05 28.25
C GLN A 409 -73.32 21.94 28.22
N GLU A 410 -73.39 22.92 27.31
CA GLU A 410 -74.57 23.77 27.09
C GLU A 410 -75.78 22.92 26.67
N ALA A 411 -75.60 21.97 25.74
CA ALA A 411 -76.66 21.04 25.33
C ALA A 411 -77.10 20.08 26.45
N GLN A 412 -76.21 19.72 27.40
CA GLN A 412 -76.57 18.97 28.60
C GLN A 412 -77.32 19.83 29.61
N ALA A 413 -76.84 21.05 29.89
CA ALA A 413 -77.49 21.99 30.80
C ALA A 413 -78.89 22.37 30.30
N LEU A 414 -79.07 22.59 28.99
CA LEU A 414 -80.38 22.84 28.39
C LEU A 414 -81.30 21.62 28.47
N ARG A 415 -80.79 20.39 28.37
CA ARG A 415 -81.59 19.17 28.60
C ARG A 415 -82.04 19.04 30.06
N ILE A 416 -81.16 19.36 31.01
CA ILE A 416 -81.48 19.36 32.44
C ILE A 416 -82.54 20.42 32.73
N ALA A 417 -82.36 21.66 32.27
CA ALA A 417 -83.35 22.72 32.44
C ALA A 417 -84.71 22.40 31.79
N VAL A 418 -84.73 21.73 30.62
CA VAL A 418 -85.97 21.26 30.00
C VAL A 418 -86.63 20.13 30.82
N GLN A 419 -85.85 19.26 31.45
CA GLN A 419 -86.39 18.25 32.38
C GLN A 419 -86.92 18.90 33.66
N ASP A 420 -86.19 19.85 34.26
CA ASP A 420 -86.62 20.59 35.45
C ASP A 420 -87.91 21.37 35.21
N GLU A 421 -88.08 21.98 34.02
CA GLU A 421 -89.33 22.63 33.60
C GLU A 421 -90.46 21.62 33.34
N GLN A 422 -90.16 20.42 32.82
CA GLN A 422 -91.15 19.35 32.67
C GLN A 422 -91.60 18.78 34.02
N ASP A 423 -90.68 18.61 34.97
CA ASP A 423 -90.96 18.11 36.31
C ASP A 423 -91.69 19.16 37.16
N GLN A 424 -91.33 20.44 37.04
CA GLN A 424 -92.12 21.56 37.57
C GLN A 424 -93.53 21.60 36.97
N LYS A 425 -93.67 21.40 35.65
CA LYS A 425 -94.98 21.34 34.99
C LYS A 425 -95.82 20.17 35.50
N LEU A 426 -95.24 19.00 35.74
CA LEU A 426 -95.90 17.84 36.34
C LEU A 426 -96.31 18.10 37.79
N LEU A 427 -95.46 18.78 38.58
CA LEU A 427 -95.78 19.21 39.94
C LEU A 427 -96.94 20.21 39.94
N LEU A 428 -96.95 21.15 38.99
CA LEU A 428 -98.02 22.14 38.83
C LEU A 428 -99.33 21.49 38.35
N SER A 429 -99.31 20.52 37.43
CA SER A 429 -100.53 19.82 37.02
C SER A 429 -101.09 18.96 38.16
N SER A 430 -100.25 18.24 38.90
CA SER A 430 -100.66 17.52 40.11
C SER A 430 -101.24 18.47 41.16
N LYS A 431 -100.68 19.68 41.31
CA LYS A 431 -101.21 20.70 42.23
C LYS A 431 -102.52 21.34 41.74
N ILE A 432 -102.76 21.40 40.44
CA ILE A 432 -104.05 21.80 39.85
C ILE A 432 -105.10 20.72 40.13
N GLU A 433 -104.79 19.44 39.89
CA GLU A 433 -105.67 18.31 40.25
C GLU A 433 -106.00 18.29 41.75
N GLU A 434 -105.01 18.59 42.61
CA GLU A 434 -105.18 18.78 44.06
C GLU A 434 -106.05 19.99 44.43
N LEU A 435 -106.16 21.01 43.57
CA LEU A 435 -107.00 22.18 43.80
C LEU A 435 -108.41 21.95 43.24
N ASP A 436 -108.55 21.37 42.06
CA ASP A 436 -109.82 21.00 41.45
C ASP A 436 -110.59 20.00 42.34
N THR A 437 -109.89 19.01 42.91
CA THR A 437 -110.50 18.10 43.90
C THR A 437 -110.95 18.79 45.19
N LYS A 438 -110.25 19.84 45.64
CA LYS A 438 -110.67 20.68 46.78
C LYS A 438 -111.82 21.63 46.42
N VAL A 439 -111.86 22.15 45.20
CA VAL A 439 -112.99 22.92 44.66
C VAL A 439 -114.24 22.04 44.61
N LEU A 440 -114.16 20.83 44.05
CA LEU A 440 -115.26 19.86 44.03
C LEU A 440 -115.77 19.52 45.45
N GLN A 441 -114.89 19.38 46.43
CA GLN A 441 -115.27 19.19 47.83
C GLN A 441 -116.00 20.41 48.42
N LEU A 442 -115.54 21.64 48.14
CA LEU A 442 -116.20 22.87 48.58
C LEU A 442 -117.53 23.12 47.86
N GLU A 443 -117.64 22.75 46.58
CA GLU A 443 -118.90 22.79 45.84
C GLU A 443 -119.92 21.79 46.39
N ALA A 444 -119.50 20.57 46.73
CA ALA A 444 -120.34 19.57 47.38
C ALA A 444 -120.84 20.05 48.76
N LEU A 445 -119.96 20.59 49.61
CA LEU A 445 -120.35 21.18 50.90
C LEU A 445 -121.31 22.36 50.72
N SER A 446 -121.07 23.23 49.72
CA SER A 446 -121.97 24.36 49.42
C SER A 446 -123.32 23.92 48.84
N GLN A 447 -123.39 22.76 48.17
CA GLN A 447 -124.66 22.14 47.77
C GLN A 447 -125.39 21.56 48.99
N GLU A 448 -124.69 20.88 49.90
CA GLU A 448 -125.26 20.33 51.14
C GLU A 448 -125.81 21.44 52.07
N GLU A 449 -125.10 22.56 52.22
CA GLU A 449 -125.60 23.75 52.93
C GLU A 449 -126.86 24.34 52.28
N ARG A 450 -126.92 24.37 50.95
CA ARG A 450 -128.11 24.82 50.20
C ARG A 450 -129.30 23.87 50.36
N GLU A 451 -129.08 22.56 50.30
CA GLU A 451 -130.14 21.57 50.55
C GLU A 451 -130.68 21.64 51.97
N ASN A 452 -129.81 21.73 52.97
CA ASN A 452 -130.21 21.83 54.37
C ASN A 452 -130.93 23.15 54.66
N SER A 453 -130.51 24.25 54.03
CA SER A 453 -131.23 25.52 54.07
C SER A 453 -132.62 25.41 53.41
N ALA A 454 -132.73 24.74 52.26
CA ALA A 454 -134.01 24.53 51.57
C ALA A 454 -134.97 23.68 52.43
N ARG A 455 -134.51 22.57 53.00
CA ARG A 455 -135.29 21.74 53.96
C ARG A 455 -135.82 22.58 55.13
N ALA A 456 -134.94 23.36 55.77
CA ALA A 456 -135.31 24.24 56.88
C ALA A 456 -136.26 25.38 56.50
N THR A 457 -136.37 25.77 55.23
CA THR A 457 -137.42 26.68 54.74
C THR A 457 -138.75 25.97 54.48
N ALA A 458 -138.73 24.75 53.92
CA ALA A 458 -139.94 23.99 53.62
C ALA A 458 -140.74 23.63 54.89
N GLU A 459 -140.06 23.21 55.97
CA GLU A 459 -140.70 22.92 57.26
C GLU A 459 -141.41 24.15 57.86
N LYS A 460 -140.82 25.35 57.69
CA LYS A 460 -141.41 26.62 58.16
C LYS A 460 -142.64 27.02 57.36
N VAL A 461 -142.68 26.73 56.05
CA VAL A 461 -143.87 26.97 55.22
C VAL A 461 -145.02 26.04 55.65
N ALA A 462 -144.76 24.73 55.78
CA ALA A 462 -145.78 23.77 56.20
C ALA A 462 -146.37 24.09 57.60
N ALA A 463 -145.55 24.61 58.52
CA ALA A 463 -146.01 25.06 59.83
C ALA A 463 -146.93 26.31 59.76
N LEU A 464 -146.70 27.21 58.80
CA LEU A 464 -147.53 28.41 58.59
C LEU A 464 -148.87 28.07 57.92
N GLU A 465 -148.88 27.20 56.91
CA GLU A 465 -150.09 26.77 56.19
C GLU A 465 -151.14 26.20 57.16
N LYS A 466 -150.71 25.28 58.04
CA LYS A 466 -151.58 24.67 59.06
C LYS A 466 -152.24 25.71 60.00
N CYS A 467 -151.53 26.78 60.34
CA CYS A 467 -152.07 27.85 61.19
C CYS A 467 -153.14 28.72 60.47
N VAL A 468 -153.10 28.80 59.13
CA VAL A 468 -154.12 29.48 58.32
C VAL A 468 -155.41 28.67 58.27
N GLU A 469 -155.33 27.34 58.15
CA GLU A 469 -156.50 26.45 58.15
C GLU A 469 -157.30 26.55 59.47
N GLU A 470 -156.62 26.52 60.61
CA GLU A 470 -157.25 26.65 61.93
C GLU A 470 -158.01 27.98 62.08
N LYS A 471 -157.42 29.10 61.63
CA LYS A 471 -158.07 30.42 61.69
C LYS A 471 -159.23 30.58 60.73
N THR A 472 -159.15 30.03 59.51
CA THR A 472 -160.28 30.11 58.55
C THR A 472 -161.49 29.28 59.00
N MET A 473 -161.28 28.21 59.77
CA MET A 473 -162.37 27.45 60.41
C MET A 473 -163.05 28.22 61.55
N ALA A 474 -162.31 29.04 62.31
CA ALA A 474 -162.88 29.89 63.36
C ALA A 474 -163.84 30.96 62.79
N VAL A 475 -163.45 31.64 61.70
CA VAL A 475 -164.27 32.69 61.04
C VAL A 475 -165.62 32.13 60.58
N LYS A 476 -165.64 30.95 59.93
CA LYS A 476 -166.87 30.28 59.46
C LYS A 476 -167.86 29.95 60.58
N LYS A 477 -167.41 29.88 61.84
CA LYS A 477 -168.26 29.64 63.02
C LYS A 477 -168.93 30.92 63.52
N ALA A 478 -168.22 32.06 63.48
CA ALA A 478 -168.73 33.36 63.89
C ALA A 478 -169.85 33.89 62.98
N ASP A 479 -169.71 33.78 61.65
CA ASP A 479 -170.72 34.24 60.68
C ASP A 479 -172.09 33.57 60.86
N ARG A 480 -172.09 32.28 61.25
CA ARG A 480 -173.32 31.53 61.52
C ARG A 480 -174.08 32.08 62.74
N GLN A 481 -173.35 32.53 63.77
CA GLN A 481 -173.93 33.16 64.96
C GLN A 481 -174.44 34.58 64.65
N LEU A 482 -173.69 35.35 63.85
CA LEU A 482 -174.07 36.69 63.41
C LEU A 482 -175.39 36.72 62.64
N ASN A 483 -175.62 35.74 61.75
CA ASN A 483 -176.85 35.68 60.96
C ASN A 483 -178.08 35.18 61.74
N ALA A 484 -177.89 34.36 62.79
CA ALA A 484 -178.98 34.02 63.71
C ALA A 484 -179.48 35.24 64.49
N ALA A 485 -178.56 36.05 65.03
CA ALA A 485 -178.90 37.27 65.77
C ALA A 485 -179.65 38.31 64.91
N LYS A 486 -179.24 38.49 63.64
CA LYS A 486 -179.91 39.38 62.68
C LYS A 486 -181.37 38.97 62.37
N LEU A 487 -181.72 37.70 62.55
CA LEU A 487 -183.05 37.18 62.22
C LEU A 487 -184.04 37.44 63.36
N LEU A 488 -183.63 37.19 64.61
CA LEU A 488 -184.41 37.52 65.81
C LEU A 488 -184.70 39.03 65.91
N ALA A 489 -183.71 39.88 65.63
CA ALA A 489 -183.87 41.33 65.60
C ALA A 489 -184.92 41.83 64.59
N ARG A 490 -185.21 41.06 63.53
CA ARG A 490 -186.25 41.40 62.53
C ARG A 490 -187.66 40.99 62.94
N GLN A 491 -187.82 39.97 63.80
CA GLN A 491 -189.13 39.57 64.33
C GLN A 491 -189.64 40.59 65.36
N ALA A 492 -188.81 40.91 66.36
CA ALA A 492 -189.16 41.89 67.40
C ALA A 492 -189.55 43.28 66.85
N LYS A 493 -189.00 43.69 65.70
CA LYS A 493 -189.36 44.96 65.05
C LYS A 493 -190.79 44.94 64.47
N LYS A 494 -191.22 43.84 63.85
CA LYS A 494 -192.59 43.71 63.28
C LYS A 494 -193.67 43.70 64.36
N GLU A 495 -193.40 43.09 65.51
CA GLU A 495 -194.35 43.06 66.63
C GLU A 495 -194.56 44.46 67.22
N LYS A 496 -193.49 45.26 67.33
CA LYS A 496 -193.57 46.67 67.75
C LYS A 496 -194.42 47.52 66.80
N GLU A 497 -194.27 47.34 65.48
CA GLU A 497 -195.04 48.08 64.47
C GLU A 497 -196.55 47.72 64.51
N ASN A 498 -196.89 46.44 64.67
CA ASN A 498 -198.29 45.99 64.82
C ASN A 498 -198.95 46.48 66.13
N LEU A 499 -198.20 46.62 67.23
CA LEU A 499 -198.71 47.21 68.46
C LEU A 499 -198.95 48.72 68.30
N SER A 500 -198.04 49.44 67.63
CA SER A 500 -198.20 50.87 67.36
C SER A 500 -199.48 51.19 66.57
N LEU A 501 -199.77 50.41 65.52
CA LEU A 501 -201.00 50.55 64.72
C LEU A 501 -202.29 50.25 65.52
N ARG A 502 -202.19 49.53 66.63
CA ARG A 502 -203.33 49.20 67.51
C ARG A 502 -203.58 50.28 68.56
N VAL A 503 -202.54 51.00 68.98
CA VAL A 503 -202.66 52.20 69.83
C VAL A 503 -203.31 53.34 69.06
N SER A 504 -202.78 53.71 67.88
CA SER A 504 -203.28 54.88 67.13
C SER A 504 -204.67 54.71 66.52
N LYS A 505 -205.26 53.50 66.56
CA LYS A 505 -206.69 53.29 66.28
C LYS A 505 -207.58 53.54 67.50
N LEU A 506 -207.10 53.31 68.72
CA LEU A 506 -207.83 53.61 69.96
C LEU A 506 -207.75 55.10 70.32
N GLU A 507 -206.65 55.77 69.96
CA GLU A 507 -206.52 57.23 70.06
C GLU A 507 -207.52 57.97 69.15
N ALA A 508 -207.93 57.36 68.03
CA ALA A 508 -208.88 57.93 67.09
C ALA A 508 -210.36 57.87 67.55
N ASP A 509 -210.70 57.01 68.51
CA ASP A 509 -212.08 56.90 69.07
C ASP A 509 -212.40 58.04 70.07
N LEU A 510 -211.42 58.82 70.51
CA LEU A 510 -211.51 59.67 71.71
C LEU A 510 -211.67 61.19 71.47
N ALA A 511 -211.58 61.69 70.23
CA ALA A 511 -211.60 63.13 69.96
C ALA A 511 -212.72 63.54 68.98
N GLY A 512 -213.81 64.16 69.50
CA GLY A 512 -214.71 64.95 68.64
C GLY A 512 -216.22 64.99 68.93
N ARG A 513 -216.77 64.23 69.90
CA ARG A 513 -218.22 64.29 70.23
C ARG A 513 -218.58 65.44 71.21
N THR A 514 -218.41 66.70 70.81
CA THR A 514 -219.01 67.89 71.48
C THR A 514 -219.13 69.04 70.46
N ILE A 515 -220.33 69.47 70.04
CA ILE A 515 -221.33 70.40 70.65
C ILE A 515 -221.35 71.75 69.87
N SER A 516 -222.48 72.45 69.91
CA SER A 516 -222.96 73.37 68.85
C SER A 516 -222.81 74.87 69.13
N SER A 517 -222.58 75.62 68.05
CA SER A 517 -223.23 76.92 67.78
C SER A 517 -223.46 77.06 66.27
#